data_AF-A0A9W8Y8L6-F1
#
_entry.id   AF-A0A9W8Y8L6-F1
#
_cell.length_a   1.000
_cell.length_b   1.000
_cell.length_c   1.000
_cell.angle_alpha   90.00
_cell.angle_beta   90.00
_cell.angle_gamma   90.00
#
_symmetry.space_group_name_H-M   'P 1'
#
loop_
_entity.id
_entity.type
_entity.pdbx_description
1 polymer ?
#
loop_
_entity_poly.entity_id
_entity_poly.type
_entity_poly.pdbx_seq_one_letter_code
_entity_poly.pdbx_strand_id
1 'polypeptide(L)'
;MRLRNFLVYFNSLFETFWLNRDYSSQAANRVFPSGTLWIVSAIFQQSYTIYMTMIIVPYTRVSWRVKALLVFTAAAFWVQSWAWYSITGLLVADAVINMDFQLRSRAGIRLGRIRVHIWPLYVAMIVTGVALQYLFISWNPKMRTNELYGHTGLYSDGMLNEKLDTSQPLARVDNYLIIFGALLLVETFEWPQGVLRCRLLVALGKRSFSCFLVQSLVIYSVGIKLYLHINTTGTGKAANNLACFCVCASSVAVASEIFYRLVDLPSIVVARKCWKWMTK
;
A
#
# COMPACT_ATOMS: atom_id res chain seq x y z
N MET A 1 -24.47 12.15 -4.90
CA MET A 1 -25.35 10.98 -5.08
C MET A 1 -25.99 10.68 -3.72
N ARG A 2 -27.32 10.78 -3.56
CA ARG A 2 -28.00 10.30 -2.33
C ARG A 2 -28.16 8.79 -2.46
N LEU A 3 -27.66 8.01 -1.50
CA LEU A 3 -27.92 6.57 -1.46
C LEU A 3 -29.42 6.36 -1.23
N ARG A 4 -30.07 5.61 -2.13
CA ARG A 4 -31.54 5.57 -2.25
C ARG A 4 -32.24 4.95 -1.04
N ASN A 5 -31.57 4.04 -0.34
CA ASN A 5 -32.04 3.41 0.89
C ASN A 5 -30.85 2.90 1.74
N PHE A 6 -31.11 2.57 3.01
CA PHE A 6 -30.11 2.03 3.93
C PHE A 6 -29.50 0.71 3.43
N LEU A 7 -30.30 -0.13 2.77
CA LEU A 7 -29.85 -1.43 2.27
C LEU A 7 -28.77 -1.30 1.19
N VAL A 8 -28.89 -0.32 0.29
CA VAL A 8 -27.85 0.00 -0.71
C VAL A 8 -26.59 0.55 -0.03
N TYR A 9 -26.73 1.36 1.02
CA TYR A 9 -25.59 1.81 1.82
C TYR A 9 -24.86 0.65 2.51
N PHE A 10 -25.61 -0.21 3.21
CA PHE A 10 -25.06 -1.38 3.88
C PHE A 10 -24.39 -2.34 2.90
N ASN A 11 -25.03 -2.64 1.77
CA ASN A 11 -24.44 -3.49 0.73
C ASN A 11 -23.15 -2.88 0.17
N SER A 12 -23.10 -1.56 -0.06
CA SER A 12 -21.88 -0.89 -0.54
C SER A 12 -20.73 -0.99 0.48
N LEU A 13 -21.03 -0.85 1.78
CA LEU A 13 -20.04 -1.05 2.84
C LEU A 13 -19.58 -2.51 2.92
N PHE A 14 -20.52 -3.45 2.87
CA PHE A 14 -20.25 -4.87 2.94
C PHE A 14 -19.39 -5.33 1.75
N GLU A 15 -19.72 -4.88 0.54
CA GLU A 15 -18.94 -5.11 -0.68
C GLU A 15 -17.50 -4.62 -0.56
N THR A 16 -17.25 -3.53 0.17
CA THR A 16 -15.89 -3.00 0.38
C THR A 16 -15.01 -3.97 1.17
N PHE A 17 -15.57 -4.81 2.04
CA PHE A 17 -14.80 -5.80 2.80
C PHE A 17 -14.86 -7.22 2.22
N TRP A 18 -15.90 -7.54 1.44
CA TRP A 18 -16.18 -8.92 1.04
C TRP A 18 -15.94 -9.22 -0.45
N LEU A 19 -15.75 -8.20 -1.30
CA LEU A 19 -15.36 -8.41 -2.68
C LEU A 19 -13.87 -8.76 -2.80
N ASN A 20 -13.61 -9.94 -3.36
CA ASN A 20 -12.25 -10.46 -3.60
C ASN A 20 -11.83 -10.36 -5.09
N ARG A 21 -12.63 -9.67 -5.92
CA ARG A 21 -12.38 -9.44 -7.35
C ARG A 21 -12.96 -8.10 -7.80
N ASP A 22 -12.49 -7.62 -8.94
CA ASP A 22 -12.99 -6.43 -9.63
C ASP A 22 -13.07 -5.18 -8.74
N TYR A 23 -11.98 -4.87 -8.04
CA TYR A 23 -11.93 -3.74 -7.11
C TYR A 23 -12.36 -2.41 -7.74
N SER A 24 -12.02 -2.16 -9.02
CA SER A 24 -12.43 -0.93 -9.72
C SER A 24 -13.95 -0.80 -9.87
N SER A 25 -14.68 -1.92 -9.82
CA SER A 25 -16.13 -1.96 -9.94
C SER A 25 -16.87 -1.59 -8.65
N GLN A 26 -16.18 -1.61 -7.50
CA GLN A 26 -16.79 -1.26 -6.22
C GLN A 26 -17.38 0.14 -6.25
N ALA A 27 -18.61 0.28 -5.75
CA ALA A 27 -19.31 1.56 -5.68
C ALA A 27 -18.46 2.64 -4.98
N ALA A 28 -17.71 2.25 -3.95
CA ALA A 28 -16.80 3.13 -3.21
C ALA A 28 -15.67 3.72 -4.07
N ASN A 29 -15.16 2.97 -5.06
CA ASN A 29 -14.07 3.43 -5.94
C ASN A 29 -14.57 4.28 -7.12
N ARG A 30 -15.83 4.10 -7.51
CA ARG A 30 -16.44 4.88 -8.60
C ARG A 30 -16.83 6.30 -8.19
N VAL A 31 -16.90 6.58 -6.90
CA VAL A 31 -17.15 7.93 -6.39
C VAL A 31 -15.86 8.74 -6.47
N PHE A 32 -15.86 9.87 -7.19
CA PHE A 32 -14.72 10.79 -7.17
C PHE A 32 -14.67 11.52 -5.81
N PRO A 33 -13.50 11.70 -5.16
CA PRO A 33 -12.14 11.32 -5.56
C PRO A 33 -11.64 10.03 -4.88
N SER A 34 -12.53 9.12 -4.47
CA SER A 34 -12.19 7.91 -3.70
C SER A 34 -11.72 6.72 -4.53
N GLY A 35 -11.18 6.95 -5.73
CA GLY A 35 -10.68 5.90 -6.65
C GLY A 35 -9.54 5.03 -6.12
N THR A 36 -9.10 5.26 -4.88
CA THR A 36 -8.09 4.48 -4.18
C THR A 36 -8.65 3.64 -3.02
N LEU A 37 -9.95 3.69 -2.72
CA LEU A 37 -10.53 2.94 -1.58
C LEU A 37 -10.39 1.41 -1.68
N TRP A 38 -10.18 0.88 -2.89
CA TRP A 38 -9.84 -0.52 -3.14
C TRP A 38 -8.65 -1.01 -2.31
N ILE A 39 -7.75 -0.11 -1.90
CA ILE A 39 -6.60 -0.44 -1.04
C ILE A 39 -7.08 -1.08 0.27
N VAL A 40 -8.21 -0.63 0.82
CA VAL A 40 -8.78 -1.18 2.07
C VAL A 40 -9.20 -2.63 1.86
N SER A 41 -9.92 -2.92 0.77
CA SER A 41 -10.33 -4.27 0.41
C SER A 41 -9.12 -5.18 0.17
N ALA A 42 -8.14 -4.69 -0.59
CA ALA A 42 -6.93 -5.45 -0.89
C ALA A 42 -6.15 -5.79 0.38
N ILE A 43 -5.95 -4.82 1.29
CA ILE A 43 -5.27 -5.05 2.58
C ILE A 43 -6.05 -6.07 3.43
N PHE A 44 -7.37 -5.94 3.49
CA PHE A 44 -8.21 -6.89 4.23
C PHE A 44 -8.09 -8.31 3.68
N GLN A 45 -8.17 -8.50 2.36
CA GLN A 45 -7.97 -9.81 1.75
C GLN A 45 -6.56 -10.37 2.01
N GLN A 46 -5.53 -9.53 1.91
CA GLN A 46 -4.15 -9.97 2.18
C GLN A 46 -3.92 -10.34 3.65
N SER A 47 -4.70 -9.78 4.58
CA SER A 47 -4.57 -10.09 6.01
C SER A 47 -4.77 -11.58 6.30
N TYR A 48 -5.66 -12.27 5.58
CA TYR A 48 -5.86 -13.72 5.71
C TYR A 48 -4.60 -14.51 5.31
N THR A 49 -3.97 -14.14 4.19
CA THR A 49 -2.75 -14.80 3.69
C THR A 49 -1.58 -14.58 4.65
N ILE A 50 -1.43 -13.35 5.15
CA ILE A 50 -0.41 -13.01 6.15
C ILE A 50 -0.65 -13.80 7.44
N TYR A 51 -1.90 -13.82 7.94
CA TYR A 51 -2.24 -14.52 9.18
C TYR A 51 -1.94 -16.01 9.12
N MET A 52 -2.37 -16.70 8.05
CA MET A 52 -2.07 -18.12 7.86
C MET A 52 -0.56 -18.37 7.79
N THR A 53 0.17 -17.50 7.10
CA THR A 53 1.63 -17.62 7.02
C THR A 53 2.30 -17.40 8.38
N MET A 54 1.85 -16.41 9.17
CA MET A 54 2.35 -16.16 10.53
C MET A 54 2.15 -17.36 11.46
N ILE A 55 1.08 -18.14 11.29
CA ILE A 55 0.85 -19.38 12.06
C ILE A 55 1.81 -20.48 11.62
N ILE A 56 2.08 -20.62 10.32
CA ILE A 56 2.87 -21.74 9.77
C ILE A 56 4.38 -21.53 9.95
N VAL A 57 4.86 -20.29 9.80
CA VAL A 57 6.31 -19.96 9.81
C VAL A 57 7.03 -20.49 11.05
N PRO A 58 6.53 -20.30 12.28
CA PRO A 58 7.20 -20.79 13.50
C PRO A 58 7.42 -22.31 13.49
N TYR A 59 6.50 -23.08 12.91
CA TYR A 59 6.59 -24.54 12.86
C TYR A 59 7.40 -25.07 11.67
N THR A 60 7.91 -24.19 10.81
CA THR A 60 8.73 -24.55 9.64
C THR A 60 10.22 -24.49 9.99
N ARG A 61 11.04 -25.40 9.46
CA ARG A 61 12.51 -25.35 9.63
C ARG A 61 13.10 -24.09 8.99
N VAL A 62 14.08 -23.45 9.62
CA VAL A 62 14.72 -22.20 9.15
C VAL A 62 15.23 -22.29 7.70
N SER A 63 15.84 -23.41 7.32
CA SER A 63 16.32 -23.62 5.94
C SER A 63 15.19 -23.69 4.90
N TRP A 64 14.00 -24.13 5.30
CA TRP A 64 12.81 -24.19 4.45
C TRP A 64 12.01 -22.89 4.49
N ARG A 65 12.03 -22.13 5.59
CA ARG A 65 11.34 -20.84 5.70
C ARG A 65 11.69 -19.91 4.55
N VAL A 66 12.99 -19.67 4.33
CA VAL A 66 13.46 -18.77 3.26
C VAL A 66 13.15 -19.36 1.88
N LYS A 67 13.46 -20.64 1.65
CA LYS A 67 13.27 -21.27 0.34
C LYS A 67 11.80 -21.35 -0.07
N ALA A 68 10.93 -21.85 0.81
CA ALA A 68 9.52 -22.04 0.52
C ALA A 68 8.80 -20.71 0.31
N LEU A 69 9.11 -19.69 1.11
CA LEU A 69 8.47 -18.38 0.99
C LEU A 69 9.02 -17.57 -0.19
N LEU A 70 10.28 -17.75 -0.59
CA LEU A 70 10.80 -17.20 -1.85
C LEU A 70 10.12 -17.84 -3.06
N VAL A 71 9.99 -19.18 -3.07
CA VAL A 71 9.25 -19.89 -4.12
C VAL A 71 7.78 -19.45 -4.15
N PHE A 72 7.15 -19.30 -2.98
CA PHE A 72 5.80 -18.77 -2.88
C PHE A 72 5.69 -17.35 -3.43
N THR A 73 6.65 -16.47 -3.11
CA THR A 73 6.67 -15.09 -3.61
C THR A 73 6.81 -15.06 -5.13
N ALA A 74 7.69 -15.90 -5.69
CA ALA A 74 7.86 -16.02 -7.14
C ALA A 74 6.62 -16.59 -7.83
N ALA A 75 5.98 -17.61 -7.23
CA ALA A 75 4.72 -18.16 -7.73
C ALA A 75 3.58 -17.14 -7.65
N ALA A 76 3.49 -16.37 -6.56
CA ALA A 76 2.51 -15.30 -6.38
C ALA A 76 2.71 -14.16 -7.37
N PHE A 77 3.97 -13.80 -7.66
CA PHE A 77 4.33 -12.88 -8.74
C PHE A 77 3.85 -13.41 -10.08
N TRP A 78 4.16 -14.67 -10.39
CA TRP A 78 3.80 -15.30 -11.67
C TRP A 78 2.29 -15.27 -11.95
N VAL A 79 1.47 -15.52 -10.94
CA VAL A 79 0.00 -15.49 -11.06
C VAL A 79 -0.62 -14.11 -10.83
N GLN A 80 0.17 -13.05 -10.73
CA GLN A 80 -0.29 -11.67 -10.51
C GLN A 80 -1.13 -11.49 -9.21
N SER A 81 -0.79 -12.24 -8.17
CA SER A 81 -1.42 -12.12 -6.85
C SER A 81 -0.68 -11.09 -6.00
N TRP A 82 -1.41 -10.19 -5.32
CA TRP A 82 -0.86 -9.24 -4.34
C TRP A 82 -0.06 -9.89 -3.20
N ALA A 83 -0.17 -11.20 -3.00
CA ALA A 83 0.54 -11.94 -1.96
C ALA A 83 2.06 -11.83 -2.07
N TRP A 84 2.64 -11.62 -3.26
CA TRP A 84 4.08 -11.41 -3.39
C TRP A 84 4.58 -10.15 -2.68
N TYR A 85 3.79 -9.08 -2.56
CA TYR A 85 4.16 -7.91 -1.75
C TYR A 85 4.10 -8.24 -0.26
N SER A 86 2.96 -8.78 0.17
CA SER A 86 2.66 -9.03 1.58
C SER A 86 3.58 -10.09 2.19
N ILE A 87 3.81 -11.19 1.50
CA ILE A 87 4.70 -12.27 1.96
C ILE A 87 6.17 -11.84 1.92
N THR A 88 6.59 -11.04 0.93
CA THR A 88 7.94 -10.45 0.95
C THR A 88 8.15 -9.62 2.22
N GLY A 89 7.18 -8.77 2.58
CA GLY A 89 7.26 -7.96 3.80
C GLY A 89 7.34 -8.81 5.06
N LEU A 90 6.50 -9.84 5.17
CA LEU A 90 6.53 -10.78 6.29
C LEU A 90 7.86 -11.55 6.37
N LEU A 91 8.42 -11.94 5.22
CA LEU A 91 9.72 -12.59 5.11
C LEU A 91 10.86 -11.73 5.64
N VAL A 92 10.88 -10.44 5.28
CA VAL A 92 11.87 -9.49 5.79
C VAL A 92 11.73 -9.37 7.30
N ALA A 93 10.50 -9.23 7.82
CA ALA A 93 10.26 -9.14 9.26
C ALA A 93 10.74 -10.42 10.00
N ASP A 94 10.42 -11.60 9.48
CA ASP A 94 10.90 -12.88 10.04
C ASP A 94 12.43 -12.97 10.01
N ALA A 95 13.06 -12.58 8.90
CA ALA A 95 14.52 -12.60 8.77
C ALA A 95 15.21 -11.63 9.74
N VAL A 96 14.63 -10.44 9.95
CA VAL A 96 15.15 -9.43 10.87
C VAL A 96 15.05 -9.90 12.32
N ILE A 97 13.91 -10.49 12.71
CA ILE A 97 13.65 -10.91 14.09
C ILE A 97 14.34 -12.24 14.43
N ASN A 98 14.32 -13.22 13.53
CA ASN A 98 14.70 -14.61 13.82
C ASN A 98 16.00 -15.09 13.17
N MET A 99 16.63 -14.31 12.27
CA MET A 99 17.79 -14.78 11.47
C MET A 99 18.99 -13.82 11.45
N ASP A 100 19.05 -12.86 12.38
CA ASP A 100 20.11 -11.84 12.49
C ASP A 100 20.37 -11.08 11.16
N PHE A 101 19.35 -10.92 10.33
CA PHE A 101 19.49 -10.34 8.99
C PHE A 101 20.07 -8.92 9.04
N GLN A 102 19.70 -8.15 10.06
CA GLN A 102 20.21 -6.80 10.29
C GLN A 102 21.74 -6.78 10.48
N LEU A 103 22.27 -7.66 11.32
CA LEU A 103 23.71 -7.75 11.59
C LEU A 103 24.48 -8.19 10.35
N ARG A 104 23.95 -9.17 9.60
CA ARG A 104 24.56 -9.65 8.36
C ARG A 104 24.56 -8.58 7.26
N SER A 105 23.48 -7.83 7.12
CA SER A 105 23.38 -6.76 6.11
C SER A 105 24.36 -5.61 6.38
N ARG A 106 24.52 -5.23 7.66
CA ARG A 106 25.51 -4.22 8.09
C ARG A 106 26.94 -4.71 7.98
N ALA A 107 27.19 -5.99 8.29
CA ALA A 107 28.52 -6.59 8.15
C ALA A 107 29.00 -6.61 6.68
N GLY A 108 28.09 -6.52 5.72
CA GLY A 108 28.40 -6.44 4.30
C GLY A 108 28.84 -7.77 3.70
N ILE A 109 29.07 -7.77 2.39
CA ILE A 109 29.58 -8.92 1.65
C ILE A 109 31.08 -8.68 1.39
N ARG A 110 31.91 -9.68 1.66
CA ARG A 110 33.34 -9.65 1.29
C ARG A 110 33.47 -10.05 -0.18
N LEU A 111 33.74 -9.08 -1.06
CA LEU A 111 34.17 -9.35 -2.43
C LEU A 111 35.71 -9.25 -2.48
N GLY A 112 36.36 -10.41 -2.35
CA GLY A 112 37.83 -10.50 -2.31
C GLY A 112 38.42 -9.72 -1.13
N ARG A 113 39.22 -8.68 -1.42
CA ARG A 113 39.86 -7.83 -0.40
C ARG A 113 38.99 -6.67 0.09
N ILE A 114 37.88 -6.37 -0.59
CA ILE A 114 37.03 -5.21 -0.29
C ILE A 114 35.74 -5.70 0.37
N ARG A 115 35.36 -5.06 1.47
CA ARG A 115 34.06 -5.29 2.13
C ARG A 115 33.09 -4.23 1.65
N VAL A 116 32.07 -4.66 0.91
CA VAL A 116 31.04 -3.77 0.39
C VAL A 116 29.80 -3.89 1.28
N HIS A 117 29.33 -2.78 1.81
CA HIS A 117 28.07 -2.73 2.55
C HIS A 117 26.90 -2.99 1.60
N ILE A 118 25.81 -3.60 2.07
CA ILE A 118 24.68 -3.98 1.19
C ILE A 118 23.76 -2.79 0.86
N TRP A 119 23.82 -1.68 1.61
CA TRP A 119 22.94 -0.53 1.39
C TRP A 119 22.89 0.02 -0.06
N PRO A 120 23.98 0.06 -0.86
CA PRO A 120 23.91 0.54 -2.24
C PRO A 120 23.02 -0.33 -3.12
N LEU A 121 22.93 -1.64 -2.84
CA LEU A 121 22.01 -2.54 -3.54
C LEU A 121 20.56 -2.14 -3.27
N TYR A 122 20.22 -1.84 -2.01
CA TYR A 122 18.86 -1.41 -1.64
C TYR A 122 18.50 -0.07 -2.29
N VAL A 123 19.44 0.88 -2.30
CA VAL A 123 19.26 2.16 -2.99
C VAL A 123 19.12 1.96 -4.50
N ALA A 124 19.93 1.09 -5.11
CA ALA A 124 19.84 0.77 -6.52
C ALA A 124 18.46 0.20 -6.89
N MET A 125 17.85 -0.63 -6.02
CA MET A 125 16.48 -1.11 -6.22
C MET A 125 15.47 0.04 -6.24
N ILE A 126 15.55 0.97 -5.27
CA ILE A 126 14.66 2.14 -5.20
C ILE A 126 14.83 3.00 -6.46
N VAL A 127 16.07 3.32 -6.83
CA VAL A 127 16.38 4.15 -8.00
C VAL A 127 15.88 3.48 -9.28
N THR A 128 16.06 2.16 -9.41
CA THR A 128 15.56 1.40 -10.56
C THR A 128 14.04 1.45 -10.64
N GLY A 129 13.34 1.24 -9.51
CA GLY A 129 11.89 1.34 -9.47
C GLY A 129 11.37 2.73 -9.87
N VAL A 130 11.99 3.80 -9.35
CA VAL A 130 11.66 5.19 -9.75
C VAL A 130 11.96 5.45 -11.23
N ALA A 131 13.10 4.96 -11.73
CA ALA A 131 13.45 5.09 -13.13
C ALA A 131 12.45 4.36 -14.04
N LEU A 132 12.01 3.16 -13.67
CA LEU A 132 10.98 2.42 -14.40
C LEU A 132 9.61 3.13 -14.33
N GLN A 133 9.24 3.66 -13.17
CA GLN A 133 7.95 4.31 -12.96
C GLN A 133 7.83 5.65 -13.72
N TYR A 134 8.91 6.44 -13.79
CA TYR A 134 8.85 7.78 -14.36
C TYR A 134 9.63 7.92 -15.67
N LEU A 135 10.91 7.53 -15.70
CA LEU A 135 11.77 7.76 -16.86
C LEU A 135 11.42 6.82 -18.03
N PHE A 136 11.27 5.52 -17.75
CA PHE A 136 10.95 4.53 -18.77
C PHE A 136 9.55 4.74 -19.36
N ILE A 137 8.55 4.99 -18.51
CA ILE A 137 7.18 5.25 -18.96
C ILE A 137 7.09 6.58 -19.73
N SER A 138 7.86 7.62 -19.34
CA SER A 138 7.89 8.88 -20.10
C SER A 138 8.56 8.71 -21.47
N TRP A 139 9.59 7.86 -21.57
CA TRP A 139 10.29 7.60 -22.82
C TRP A 139 9.46 6.76 -23.80
N ASN A 140 8.83 5.68 -23.34
CA ASN A 140 7.96 4.84 -24.16
C ASN A 140 6.63 4.51 -23.46
N PRO A 141 5.63 5.40 -23.58
CA PRO A 141 4.33 5.21 -22.94
C PRO A 141 3.60 3.93 -23.38
N LYS A 142 3.88 3.45 -24.59
CA LYS A 142 3.23 2.25 -25.15
C LYS A 142 3.59 0.98 -24.39
N MET A 143 4.74 0.95 -23.71
CA MET A 143 5.20 -0.23 -22.97
C MET A 143 4.72 -0.28 -21.52
N ARG A 144 3.91 0.69 -21.07
CA ARG A 144 3.51 0.81 -19.67
C ARG A 144 2.82 -0.44 -19.12
N THR A 145 1.99 -1.09 -19.93
CA THR A 145 1.19 -2.25 -19.53
C THR A 145 1.81 -3.59 -19.94
N ASN A 146 2.89 -3.58 -20.73
CA ASN A 146 3.49 -4.80 -21.29
C ASN A 146 3.92 -5.81 -20.21
N GLU A 147 4.48 -5.31 -19.11
CA GLU A 147 4.82 -6.11 -17.93
C GLU A 147 3.62 -6.95 -17.45
N LEU A 148 2.43 -6.35 -17.42
CA LEU A 148 1.24 -6.95 -16.83
C LEU A 148 0.71 -8.14 -17.67
N TYR A 149 0.98 -8.15 -18.97
CA TYR A 149 0.65 -9.27 -19.85
C TYR A 149 1.62 -10.46 -19.70
N GLY A 150 2.77 -10.24 -19.05
CA GLY A 150 3.79 -11.27 -18.78
C GLY A 150 3.41 -12.27 -17.66
N HIS A 151 2.23 -12.12 -17.06
CA HIS A 151 1.75 -12.96 -15.97
C HIS A 151 0.72 -13.98 -16.46
N THR A 152 0.45 -15.02 -15.68
CA THR A 152 -0.63 -15.98 -16.01
C THR A 152 -2.00 -15.41 -15.69
N GLY A 153 -3.03 -15.86 -16.41
CA GLY A 153 -4.41 -15.60 -16.04
C GLY A 153 -4.76 -16.32 -14.74
N LEU A 154 -5.13 -15.59 -13.68
CA LEU A 154 -5.52 -16.16 -12.38
C LEU A 154 -6.74 -17.10 -12.49
N TYR A 155 -7.64 -16.83 -13.46
CA TYR A 155 -8.91 -17.55 -13.65
C TYR A 155 -9.32 -17.74 -15.11
N SER A 156 -8.55 -17.25 -16.08
CA SER A 156 -8.97 -17.20 -17.48
C SER A 156 -8.35 -18.32 -18.32
N ASP A 157 -7.05 -18.59 -18.20
CA ASP A 157 -6.30 -19.57 -19.01
C ASP A 157 -4.92 -19.86 -18.38
N GLY A 158 -4.31 -21.03 -18.69
CA GLY A 158 -2.96 -21.41 -18.22
C GLY A 158 -1.79 -20.76 -18.98
N MET A 159 -2.09 -19.82 -19.89
CA MET A 159 -1.11 -19.10 -20.72
C MET A 159 -0.96 -17.64 -20.26
N LEU A 160 -0.16 -16.86 -20.99
CA LEU A 160 -0.01 -15.41 -20.78
C LEU A 160 -1.36 -14.71 -20.75
N ASN A 161 -1.52 -13.72 -19.85
CA ASN A 161 -2.80 -13.11 -19.53
C ASN A 161 -3.24 -12.09 -20.60
N GLU A 162 -3.65 -12.55 -21.77
CA GLU A 162 -4.10 -11.70 -22.88
C GLU A 162 -5.43 -10.99 -22.60
N LYS A 163 -6.22 -11.49 -21.64
CA LYS A 163 -7.53 -10.94 -21.23
C LYS A 163 -7.45 -10.08 -19.97
N LEU A 164 -6.28 -9.53 -19.65
CA LEU A 164 -6.07 -8.74 -18.46
C LEU A 164 -6.89 -7.43 -18.47
N ASP A 165 -7.72 -7.23 -17.45
CA ASP A 165 -8.40 -5.96 -17.21
C ASP A 165 -7.45 -4.91 -16.62
N THR A 166 -6.93 -4.04 -17.49
CA THR A 166 -6.06 -2.92 -17.12
C THR A 166 -6.75 -1.80 -16.33
N SER A 167 -8.09 -1.83 -16.19
CA SER A 167 -8.83 -0.87 -15.36
C SER A 167 -8.74 -1.20 -13.87
N GLN A 168 -8.32 -2.41 -13.52
CA GLN A 168 -8.15 -2.84 -12.14
C GLN A 168 -6.84 -2.31 -11.54
N PRO A 169 -6.79 -2.12 -10.22
CA PRO A 169 -5.53 -1.95 -9.53
C PRO A 169 -4.71 -3.24 -9.62
N LEU A 170 -3.51 -3.13 -10.18
CA LEU A 170 -2.62 -4.27 -10.42
C LEU A 170 -1.30 -4.06 -9.68
N ALA A 171 -0.74 -5.17 -9.18
CA ALA A 171 0.58 -5.16 -8.58
C ALA A 171 1.64 -5.01 -9.68
N ARG A 172 2.65 -4.17 -9.45
CA ARG A 172 3.65 -3.84 -10.49
C ARG A 172 5.07 -3.99 -9.98
N VAL A 173 6.01 -4.33 -10.85
CA VAL A 173 7.43 -4.49 -10.50
C VAL A 173 8.07 -3.16 -10.10
N ASP A 174 7.73 -2.06 -10.78
CA ASP A 174 8.26 -0.72 -10.47
C ASP A 174 7.97 -0.31 -9.02
N ASN A 175 6.69 -0.42 -8.62
CA ASN A 175 6.24 -0.17 -7.25
C ASN A 175 6.86 -1.15 -6.24
N TYR A 176 7.03 -2.42 -6.63
CA TYR A 176 7.60 -3.45 -5.77
C TYR A 176 9.05 -3.11 -5.42
N LEU A 177 9.85 -2.73 -6.41
CA LEU A 177 11.25 -2.37 -6.20
C LEU A 177 11.42 -1.17 -5.26
N ILE A 178 10.55 -0.16 -5.40
CA ILE A 178 10.56 1.02 -4.52
C ILE A 178 10.23 0.61 -3.09
N ILE A 179 9.10 -0.10 -2.89
CA ILE A 179 8.60 -0.46 -1.56
C ILE A 179 9.55 -1.44 -0.87
N PHE A 180 9.98 -2.49 -1.57
CA PHE A 180 10.85 -3.52 -1.03
C PHE A 180 12.26 -2.98 -0.75
N GLY A 181 12.83 -2.16 -1.65
CA GLY A 181 14.11 -1.50 -1.43
C GLY A 181 14.07 -0.56 -0.23
N ALA A 182 13.00 0.23 -0.08
CA ALA A 182 12.80 1.10 1.07
C ALA A 182 12.64 0.30 2.37
N LEU A 183 11.85 -0.78 2.34
CA LEU A 183 11.65 -1.66 3.49
C LEU A 183 12.98 -2.27 3.95
N LEU A 184 13.77 -2.84 3.03
CA LEU A 184 15.09 -3.40 3.35
C LEU A 184 16.00 -2.37 4.00
N LEU A 185 16.03 -1.16 3.46
CA LEU A 185 16.87 -0.07 3.96
C LEU A 185 16.45 0.37 5.38
N VAL A 186 15.14 0.52 5.62
CA VAL A 186 14.58 0.89 6.92
C VAL A 186 14.78 -0.21 7.97
N GLU A 187 14.58 -1.48 7.61
CA GLU A 187 14.71 -2.59 8.56
C GLU A 187 16.17 -2.88 8.93
N THR A 188 17.12 -2.68 8.01
CA THR A 188 18.52 -3.06 8.21
C THR A 188 19.42 -1.95 8.77
N PHE A 189 19.16 -0.67 8.45
CA PHE A 189 20.03 0.44 8.86
C PHE A 189 19.36 1.39 9.85
N GLU A 190 20.15 2.02 10.72
CA GLU A 190 19.61 2.92 11.76
C GLU A 190 19.40 4.35 11.26
N TRP A 191 20.21 4.82 10.31
CA TRP A 191 20.10 6.19 9.81
C TRP A 191 18.72 6.50 9.19
N PRO A 192 18.07 5.61 8.40
CA PRO A 192 16.73 5.86 7.88
C PRO A 192 15.69 5.81 8.99
N GLN A 193 15.84 4.87 9.93
CA GLN A 193 15.00 4.80 11.12
C GLN A 193 15.10 6.08 11.95
N GLY A 194 16.30 6.66 12.08
CA GLY A 194 16.55 7.91 12.78
C GLY A 194 15.74 9.07 12.21
N VAL A 195 15.71 9.18 10.87
CA VAL A 195 14.88 10.17 10.18
C VAL A 195 13.39 9.90 10.41
N LEU A 196 12.95 8.65 10.23
CA LEU A 196 11.53 8.26 10.37
C LEU A 196 11.02 8.31 11.82
N ARG A 197 11.90 8.26 12.83
CA ARG A 197 11.57 8.42 14.25
C ARG A 197 11.21 9.86 14.64
N CYS A 198 11.34 10.82 13.73
CA CYS A 198 10.89 12.19 13.96
C CYS A 198 9.44 12.22 14.46
N ARG A 199 9.20 12.90 15.59
CA ARG A 199 7.88 12.94 16.26
C ARG A 199 6.76 13.36 15.31
N LEU A 200 7.05 14.28 14.39
CA LEU A 200 6.09 14.77 13.41
C LEU A 200 5.73 13.68 12.39
N LEU A 201 6.72 12.95 11.85
CA LEU A 201 6.49 11.85 10.92
C LEU A 201 5.74 10.69 11.60
N VAL A 202 6.11 10.34 12.84
CA VAL A 202 5.40 9.33 13.62
C VAL A 202 3.96 9.76 13.90
N ALA A 203 3.73 11.03 14.24
CA ALA A 203 2.40 11.56 14.46
C ALA A 203 1.54 11.51 13.19
N LEU A 204 2.12 11.86 12.04
CA LEU A 204 1.46 11.79 10.74
C LEU A 204 1.18 10.34 10.33
N GLY A 205 2.13 9.42 10.57
CA GLY A 205 1.96 7.98 10.31
C GLY A 205 0.80 7.39 11.10
N LYS A 206 0.63 7.74 12.38
CA LYS A 206 -0.51 7.30 13.21
C LYS A 206 -1.87 7.75 12.68
N ARG A 207 -1.91 8.85 11.92
CA ARG A 207 -3.12 9.46 11.35
C ARG A 207 -3.29 9.16 9.86
N SER A 208 -2.32 8.50 9.24
CA SER A 208 -2.26 8.31 7.79
C SER A 208 -3.53 7.65 7.25
N PHE A 209 -4.05 6.64 7.96
CA PHE A 209 -5.29 5.97 7.58
C PHE A 209 -6.51 6.89 7.73
N SER A 210 -6.61 7.63 8.82
CA SER A 210 -7.68 8.63 9.04
C SER A 210 -7.65 9.71 7.96
N CYS A 211 -6.47 10.24 7.62
CA CYS A 211 -6.26 11.18 6.52
C CYS A 211 -6.71 10.58 5.19
N PHE A 212 -6.32 9.34 4.91
CA PHE A 212 -6.65 8.63 3.69
C PHE A 212 -8.16 8.43 3.50
N LEU A 213 -8.90 8.14 4.57
CA LEU A 213 -10.36 7.99 4.51
C LEU A 213 -11.10 9.33 4.40
N VAL A 214 -10.65 10.34 5.15
CA VAL A 214 -11.35 11.63 5.25
C VAL A 214 -11.06 12.54 4.06
N GLN A 215 -9.89 12.45 3.42
CA GLN A 215 -9.49 13.34 2.33
C GLN A 215 -10.55 13.43 1.23
N SER A 216 -11.11 12.29 0.83
CA SER A 216 -12.01 12.22 -0.32
C SER A 216 -13.34 12.87 -0.03
N LEU A 217 -13.82 12.72 1.22
CA LEU A 217 -15.05 13.35 1.69
C LEU A 217 -14.91 14.87 1.73
N VAL A 218 -13.78 15.38 2.22
CA VAL A 218 -13.53 16.83 2.33
C VAL A 218 -13.36 17.47 0.95
N ILE A 219 -12.58 16.85 0.06
CA ILE A 219 -12.39 17.35 -1.30
C ILE A 219 -13.73 17.41 -2.04
N TYR A 220 -14.56 16.37 -1.92
CA TYR A 220 -15.85 16.32 -2.59
C TYR A 220 -16.85 17.33 -2.03
N SER A 221 -16.93 17.48 -0.71
CA SER A 221 -17.94 18.32 -0.05
C SER A 221 -17.59 19.81 -0.02
N VAL A 222 -16.34 20.13 0.34
CA VAL A 222 -15.85 21.50 0.50
C VAL A 222 -15.09 21.95 -0.75
N GLY A 223 -14.16 21.13 -1.23
CA GLY A 223 -13.25 21.49 -2.31
C GLY A 223 -13.96 21.83 -3.62
N ILE A 224 -14.84 20.95 -4.10
CA ILE A 224 -15.58 21.15 -5.36
C ILE A 224 -16.47 22.40 -5.28
N LYS A 225 -17.19 22.59 -4.17
CA LYS A 225 -18.07 23.76 -3.99
C LYS A 225 -17.29 25.06 -3.97
N LEU A 226 -16.15 25.07 -3.25
CA LEU A 226 -15.27 26.23 -3.19
C LEU A 226 -14.69 26.55 -4.57
N TYR A 227 -14.23 25.54 -5.30
CA TYR A 227 -13.70 25.72 -6.65
C TYR A 227 -14.74 26.32 -7.58
N LEU A 228 -15.96 25.78 -7.58
CA LEU A 228 -17.05 26.28 -8.43
C LEU A 228 -17.39 27.73 -8.08
N HIS A 229 -17.48 28.06 -6.79
CA HIS A 229 -17.77 29.42 -6.34
C HIS A 229 -16.69 30.42 -6.76
N ILE A 230 -15.42 30.10 -6.53
CA ILE A 230 -14.31 30.98 -6.91
C ILE A 230 -14.19 31.06 -8.44
N ASN A 231 -14.38 29.97 -9.16
CA ASN A 231 -14.32 29.99 -10.63
C ASN A 231 -15.40 30.87 -11.25
N THR A 232 -16.57 31.03 -10.60
CA THR A 232 -17.61 31.96 -11.07
C THR A 232 -17.25 33.44 -10.90
N THR A 233 -16.25 33.78 -10.09
CA THR A 233 -15.80 35.19 -9.91
C THR A 233 -14.75 35.62 -10.93
N GLY A 234 -14.41 34.77 -11.91
CA GLY A 234 -13.48 35.11 -13.00
C GLY A 234 -12.00 35.10 -12.60
N THR A 235 -11.67 34.54 -11.44
CA THR A 235 -10.29 34.38 -10.96
C THR A 235 -9.52 33.32 -11.74
N GLY A 236 -8.20 33.52 -11.89
CA GLY A 236 -7.35 32.62 -12.66
C GLY A 236 -7.28 31.21 -12.07
N LYS A 237 -7.26 30.18 -12.93
CA LYS A 237 -7.25 28.75 -12.53
C LYS A 237 -6.20 28.42 -11.46
N ALA A 238 -5.01 29.02 -11.55
CA ALA A 238 -3.94 28.79 -10.58
C ALA A 238 -4.28 29.30 -9.16
N ALA A 239 -4.92 30.47 -9.06
CA ALA A 239 -5.37 31.01 -7.79
C ALA A 239 -6.49 30.15 -7.18
N ASN A 240 -7.40 29.65 -8.01
CA ASN A 240 -8.51 28.79 -7.59
C ASN A 240 -7.98 27.47 -7.04
N ASN A 241 -7.02 26.86 -7.73
CA ASN A 241 -6.36 25.64 -7.28
C ASN A 241 -5.60 25.84 -5.97
N LEU A 242 -4.88 26.96 -5.83
CA LEU A 242 -4.16 27.26 -4.59
C LEU A 242 -5.11 27.47 -3.41
N ALA A 243 -6.19 28.24 -3.61
CA ALA A 243 -7.21 28.46 -2.58
C ALA A 243 -7.88 27.14 -2.16
N CYS A 244 -8.28 26.32 -3.13
CA CYS A 244 -8.83 24.99 -2.87
C CYS A 244 -7.83 24.08 -2.15
N PHE A 245 -6.55 24.09 -2.53
CA PHE A 245 -5.50 23.32 -1.87
C PHE A 245 -5.35 23.74 -0.40
N CYS A 246 -5.22 25.03 -0.10
CA CYS A 246 -5.06 25.52 1.26
C CYS A 246 -6.26 25.16 2.15
N VAL A 247 -7.48 25.37 1.64
CA VAL A 247 -8.70 25.03 2.38
C VAL A 247 -8.83 23.52 2.56
N CYS A 248 -8.73 22.72 1.49
CA CYS A 248 -8.83 21.27 1.61
C CYS A 248 -7.73 20.68 2.49
N ALA A 249 -6.47 21.10 2.37
CA ALA A 249 -5.38 20.58 3.20
C ALA A 249 -5.62 20.84 4.69
N SER A 250 -6.02 22.07 5.05
CA SER A 250 -6.36 22.42 6.44
C SER A 250 -7.59 21.66 6.96
N SER A 251 -8.66 21.56 6.16
CA SER A 251 -9.87 20.84 6.53
C SER A 251 -9.63 19.35 6.69
N VAL A 252 -8.82 18.73 5.82
CA VAL A 252 -8.42 17.32 5.96
C VAL A 252 -7.60 17.12 7.23
N ALA A 253 -6.64 18.01 7.53
CA ALA A 253 -5.86 17.92 8.76
C ALA A 253 -6.77 17.94 10.02
N VAL A 254 -7.72 18.88 10.09
CA VAL A 254 -8.65 18.97 11.23
C VAL A 254 -9.61 17.76 11.27
N ALA A 255 -10.25 17.43 10.15
CA ALA A 255 -11.23 16.36 10.10
C ALA A 255 -10.61 14.98 10.34
N SER A 256 -9.37 14.76 9.89
CA SER A 256 -8.62 13.54 10.17
C SER A 256 -8.29 13.39 11.66
N GLU A 257 -7.95 14.48 12.37
CA GLU A 257 -7.71 14.44 13.82
C GLU A 257 -8.99 14.11 14.59
N ILE A 258 -10.12 14.69 14.17
CA ILE A 258 -11.43 14.40 14.75
C ILE A 258 -11.77 12.92 14.54
N PHE A 259 -11.62 12.41 13.31
CA PHE A 259 -11.90 11.01 12.98
C PHE A 259 -10.97 10.07 13.76
N TYR A 260 -9.68 10.38 13.82
CA TYR A 260 -8.69 9.60 14.57
C TYR A 260 -9.07 9.46 16.05
N ARG A 261 -9.51 10.57 16.69
CA ARG A 261 -9.87 10.57 18.12
C ARG A 261 -11.21 9.94 18.42
N LEU A 262 -12.21 10.14 17.55
CA LEU A 262 -13.58 9.67 17.78
C LEU A 262 -13.83 8.24 17.28
N VAL A 263 -13.10 7.80 16.26
CA VAL A 263 -13.34 6.51 15.60
C VAL A 263 -12.14 5.59 15.75
N ASP A 264 -10.95 5.98 15.26
CA ASP A 264 -9.83 5.05 15.18
C ASP A 264 -9.31 4.63 16.57
N LEU A 265 -9.06 5.60 17.46
CA LEU A 265 -8.58 5.32 18.81
C LEU A 265 -9.56 4.45 19.61
N PRO A 266 -10.86 4.78 19.69
CA PRO A 266 -11.84 3.91 20.34
C PRO A 266 -11.91 2.53 19.72
N SER A 267 -11.86 2.42 18.38
CA SER A 267 -11.90 1.14 17.67
C SER A 267 -10.70 0.25 18.04
N ILE A 268 -9.49 0.82 18.13
CA ILE A 268 -8.30 0.09 18.59
C ILE A 268 -8.47 -0.39 20.03
N VAL A 269 -9.01 0.45 20.92
CA VAL A 269 -9.24 0.09 22.32
C VAL A 269 -10.26 -1.04 22.44
N VAL A 270 -11.36 -0.96 21.70
CA VAL A 270 -12.39 -2.01 21.65
C VAL A 270 -11.78 -3.30 21.10
N ALA A 271 -11.06 -3.25 19.98
CA ALA A 271 -10.42 -4.43 19.38
C ALA A 271 -9.45 -5.12 20.36
N ARG A 272 -8.61 -4.36 21.07
CA ARG A 272 -7.71 -4.89 22.10
C ARG A 272 -8.47 -5.56 23.25
N LYS A 273 -9.58 -4.97 23.69
CA LYS A 273 -10.43 -5.54 24.74
C LYS A 273 -11.11 -6.82 24.27
N CYS A 274 -11.64 -6.83 23.05
CA CYS A 274 -12.22 -8.00 22.44
C CYS A 274 -11.20 -9.14 22.42
N TRP A 275 -9.95 -8.92 21.98
CA TRP A 275 -8.96 -10.00 21.85
C TRP A 275 -8.20 -10.34 23.15
N LYS A 276 -8.51 -9.67 24.26
CA LYS A 276 -7.88 -9.93 25.56
C LYS A 276 -8.09 -11.37 26.07
N TRP A 277 -9.13 -12.07 25.60
CA TRP A 277 -9.36 -13.47 25.97
C TRP A 277 -8.36 -14.44 25.33
N MET A 278 -7.73 -14.11 24.19
CA MET A 278 -6.74 -14.98 23.53
C MET A 278 -5.36 -14.97 24.20
N THR A 279 -5.12 -13.99 25.07
CA THR A 279 -3.87 -13.85 25.84
C THR A 279 -3.95 -14.46 27.25
N LYS A 280 -5.08 -15.10 27.59
CA LYS A 280 -5.23 -15.92 28.79
C LYS A 280 -5.10 -17.38 28.43
#